data_AF-A0A6A7M0Q3-F1
#
_entry.id   AF-A0A6A7M0Q3-F1
#
_cell.length_a   1.000
_cell.length_b   1.000
_cell.length_c   1.000
_cell.angle_alpha   90.00
_cell.angle_beta   90.00
_cell.angle_gamma   90.00
#
_symmetry.space_group_name_H-M   'P 1'
#
loop_
_entity.id
_entity.type
_entity.pdbx_description
1 polymer ?
#
loop_
_entity_poly.entity_id
_entity_poly.type
_entity_poly.pdbx_seq_one_letter_code
_entity_poly.pdbx_strand_id
1 'polypeptide(L)'
;MDRNFIVFTVVGISILNGLFSPFLAVAVPIAAVLMPEVFPRSVGWVLFFSSLLVASGTLLISGVPAALYERLVDRGRGGNVTVVIWLVGAALLALPALRNLG
;
A
#
# COMPACT_ATOMS: atom_id res chain seq x y z
N MET A 1 3.04 -21.89 -2.32
CA MET A 1 1.93 -20.91 -2.38
C MET A 1 1.80 -20.46 -3.81
N ASP A 2 0.57 -20.29 -4.29
CA ASP A 2 0.33 -19.69 -5.60
C ASP A 2 0.81 -18.22 -5.58
N ARG A 3 1.57 -17.83 -6.60
CA ARG A 3 2.09 -16.46 -6.77
C ARG A 3 0.96 -15.44 -6.75
N ASN A 4 -0.16 -15.76 -7.41
CA ASN A 4 -1.31 -14.88 -7.49
C ASN A 4 -1.92 -14.64 -6.11
N PHE A 5 -2.01 -15.68 -5.27
CA PHE A 5 -2.51 -15.58 -3.91
C PHE A 5 -1.68 -14.61 -3.05
N ILE A 6 -0.35 -14.66 -3.17
CA ILE A 6 0.54 -13.72 -2.45
C ILE A 6 0.33 -12.29 -2.94
N VAL A 7 0.24 -12.06 -4.25
CA VAL A 7 -0.03 -10.72 -4.80
C VAL A 7 -1.38 -10.17 -4.32
N PHE A 8 -2.43 -10.99 -4.31
CA PHE A 8 -3.72 -10.57 -3.75
C PHE A 8 -3.63 -10.24 -2.26
N THR A 9 -2.81 -10.99 -1.51
CA THR A 9 -2.58 -10.72 -0.09
C THR A 9 -1.84 -9.38 0.11
N VAL A 10 -0.83 -9.09 -0.70
CA VAL A 10 -0.12 -7.79 -0.70
C VAL A 10 -1.10 -6.64 -0.94
N VAL A 11 -1.97 -6.77 -1.94
CA VAL A 11 -2.99 -5.76 -2.25
C VAL A 11 -3.97 -5.61 -1.09
N GLY A 12 -4.46 -6.72 -0.54
CA GLY A 12 -5.37 -6.71 0.62
C GLY A 12 -4.76 -6.01 1.83
N ILE A 13 -3.51 -6.34 2.19
CA ILE A 13 -2.78 -5.67 3.29
C ILE A 13 -2.63 -4.17 3.01
N SER A 14 -2.33 -3.79 1.77
CA SER A 14 -2.17 -2.38 1.40
C SER A 14 -3.49 -1.62 1.53
N ILE A 15 -4.62 -2.22 1.13
CA ILE A 15 -5.96 -1.64 1.31
C ILE A 15 -6.28 -1.47 2.80
N LEU A 16 -6.07 -2.51 3.61
CA LEU A 16 -6.29 -2.45 5.05
C LEU A 16 -5.42 -1.37 5.71
N ASN A 17 -4.15 -1.25 5.30
CA ASN A 17 -3.30 -0.16 5.76
C ASN A 17 -3.90 1.20 5.36
N GLY A 18 -4.34 1.36 4.11
CA GLY A 18 -4.98 2.60 3.66
C GLY A 18 -6.18 3.03 4.50
N LEU A 19 -6.99 2.07 4.97
CA LEU A 19 -8.19 2.35 5.77
C LEU A 19 -7.90 2.68 7.23
N PHE A 20 -6.89 2.05 7.83
CA PHE A 20 -6.67 2.12 9.29
C PHE A 20 -5.36 2.82 9.67
N SER A 21 -4.54 3.26 8.71
CA SER A 21 -3.23 3.82 9.02
C SER A 21 -3.30 5.18 9.73
N PRO A 22 -2.44 5.43 10.74
CA PRO A 22 -2.27 6.78 11.29
C PRO A 22 -1.76 7.80 10.26
N PHE A 23 -1.18 7.34 9.13
CA PHE A 23 -0.74 8.22 8.05
C PHE A 23 -1.90 8.90 7.30
N LEU A 24 -3.15 8.52 7.56
CA LEU A 24 -4.32 9.25 7.06
C LEU A 24 -4.30 10.72 7.44
N ALA A 25 -3.80 11.07 8.63
CA ALA A 25 -3.68 12.47 9.06
C ALA A 25 -2.76 13.30 8.13
N VAL A 26 -1.76 12.66 7.53
CA VAL A 26 -0.86 13.28 6.55
C VAL A 26 -1.47 13.21 5.14
N ALA A 27 -2.18 12.13 4.82
CA ALA A 27 -2.79 11.94 3.51
C ALA A 27 -3.98 12.87 3.24
N VAL A 28 -4.76 13.23 4.27
CA VAL A 28 -5.94 14.13 4.15
C VAL A 28 -5.62 15.46 3.48
N PRO A 29 -4.65 16.28 3.94
CA PRO A 29 -4.36 17.54 3.27
C PRO A 29 -3.84 17.34 1.84
N ILE A 30 -3.09 16.27 1.58
CA ILE A 30 -2.58 15.96 0.24
C ILE A 30 -3.75 15.58 -0.68
N ALA A 31 -4.61 14.67 -0.24
CA ALA A 31 -5.77 14.21 -0.99
C ALA A 31 -6.77 15.35 -1.22
N ALA A 32 -6.99 16.24 -0.25
CA ALA A 32 -7.88 17.39 -0.43
C ALA A 32 -7.43 18.34 -1.56
N VAL A 33 -6.13 18.43 -1.82
CA VAL A 33 -5.56 19.24 -2.92
C VAL A 33 -5.53 18.47 -4.23
N LEU A 34 -5.17 17.17 -4.20
CA LEU A 34 -5.03 16.34 -5.39
C LEU A 34 -6.35 15.76 -5.89
N MET A 35 -7.42 15.78 -5.09
CA MET A 35 -8.72 15.23 -5.46
C MET A 35 -9.28 15.99 -6.66
N PRO A 36 -9.69 15.29 -7.73
CA PRO A 36 -10.27 15.93 -8.90
C PRO A 36 -11.53 16.73 -8.56
N GLU A 37 -11.70 17.89 -9.20
CA GLU A 37 -12.82 18.82 -8.92
C GLU A 37 -14.21 18.25 -9.24
N VAL A 38 -14.28 17.17 -10.02
CA VAL A 38 -15.52 16.45 -10.31
C VAL A 38 -16.15 15.82 -9.05
N PHE A 39 -15.35 15.59 -8.00
CA PHE A 39 -15.85 15.00 -6.75
C PHE A 39 -16.23 16.07 -5.72
N PRO A 40 -17.36 15.90 -4.99
CA PRO A 40 -17.70 16.80 -3.90
C PRO A 40 -16.62 16.81 -2.82
N ARG A 41 -16.23 18.01 -2.34
CA ARG A 41 -15.30 18.18 -1.20
C ARG A 41 -15.95 17.87 0.15
N SER A 42 -16.63 16.73 0.25
CA SER A 42 -17.15 16.21 1.50
C SER A 42 -16.06 15.42 2.25
N VAL A 43 -16.21 15.33 3.57
CA VAL A 43 -15.29 14.58 4.44
C VAL A 43 -15.14 13.12 3.94
N GLY A 44 -16.24 12.48 3.54
CA GLY A 44 -16.21 11.10 3.06
C GLY A 44 -15.36 10.90 1.81
N TRP A 45 -15.47 11.80 0.82
CA TRP A 45 -14.66 11.71 -0.41
C TRP A 45 -13.19 11.95 -0.13
N VAL A 46 -12.86 12.97 0.68
CA VAL A 46 -11.46 13.25 1.03
C VAL A 46 -10.83 12.08 1.78
N LEU A 47 -11.55 11.46 2.72
CA LEU A 47 -11.07 10.26 3.42
C LEU A 47 -10.89 9.06 2.49
N PHE A 48 -11.79 8.86 1.52
CA PHE A 48 -11.64 7.82 0.51
C PHE A 48 -10.39 8.01 -0.35
N PHE A 49 -10.14 9.22 -0.85
CA PHE A 49 -8.92 9.50 -1.64
C PHE A 49 -7.66 9.42 -0.77
N SER A 50 -7.75 9.79 0.51
CA SER A 50 -6.66 9.64 1.47
C SER A 50 -6.31 8.17 1.70
N SER A 51 -7.31 7.31 1.89
CA SER A 51 -7.08 5.87 2.09
C SER A 51 -6.53 5.21 0.83
N LEU A 52 -7.03 5.62 -0.35
CA LEU A 52 -6.49 5.18 -1.62
C LEU A 52 -5.02 5.59 -1.77
N LEU A 53 -4.68 6.84 -1.43
CA LEU A 53 -3.30 7.34 -1.49
C LEU A 53 -2.36 6.54 -0.57
N VAL A 54 -2.77 6.28 0.68
CA VAL A 54 -1.96 5.49 1.61
C VAL A 54 -1.85 4.03 1.16
N ALA A 55 -2.93 3.44 0.65
CA ALA A 55 -2.91 2.07 0.13
C ALA A 55 -1.96 1.95 -1.07
N SER A 56 -2.07 2.85 -2.05
CA SER A 56 -1.18 2.90 -3.22
C SER A 56 0.27 3.16 -2.81
N GLY A 57 0.50 4.08 -1.88
CA GLY A 57 1.84 4.34 -1.33
C GLY A 57 2.44 3.10 -0.69
N THR A 58 1.67 2.38 0.11
CA THR A 58 2.09 1.11 0.73
C THR A 58 2.47 0.08 -0.31
N LEU A 59 1.60 -0.12 -1.32
CA LEU A 59 1.81 -1.07 -2.41
C LEU A 59 3.09 -0.77 -3.20
N LEU A 60 3.30 0.50 -3.56
CA LEU A 60 4.46 0.94 -4.35
C LEU A 60 5.76 0.89 -3.54
N ILE A 61 5.77 1.41 -2.31
CA ILE A 61 6.97 1.49 -1.47
C ILE A 61 7.42 0.08 -1.05
N SER A 62 6.49 -0.80 -0.68
CA SER A 62 6.81 -2.20 -0.39
C SER A 62 7.33 -2.98 -1.61
N GLY A 63 6.99 -2.55 -2.83
CA GLY A 63 7.47 -3.14 -4.07
C GLY A 63 8.92 -2.78 -4.40
N VAL A 64 9.45 -1.68 -3.85
CA VAL A 64 10.84 -1.24 -4.07
C VAL A 64 11.87 -2.30 -3.68
N PRO A 65 11.89 -2.86 -2.44
CA PRO A 65 12.85 -3.89 -2.07
C PRO A 65 12.72 -5.16 -2.91
N ALA A 66 11.49 -5.53 -3.30
CA ALA A 66 11.26 -6.67 -4.19
C ALA A 66 11.87 -6.44 -5.57
N ALA A 67 11.62 -5.28 -6.18
CA ALA A 67 12.17 -4.91 -7.47
C ALA A 67 13.72 -4.81 -7.44
N LEU A 68 14.29 -4.33 -6.33
CA LEU A 68 15.73 -4.30 -6.14
C LEU A 68 16.31 -5.73 -6.07
N TYR A 69 15.69 -6.62 -5.29
CA TYR A 69 16.12 -8.02 -5.22
C TYR A 69 16.05 -8.71 -6.59
N GLU A 70 14.95 -8.52 -7.31
CA GLU A 70 14.76 -9.11 -8.63
C GLU A 70 15.84 -8.67 -9.62
N ARG A 71 16.19 -7.37 -9.61
CA ARG A 71 17.19 -6.79 -10.53
C ARG A 71 18.63 -7.14 -10.14
N LEU A 72 18.96 -7.08 -8.86
CA LEU A 72 20.34 -7.18 -8.38
C LEU A 72 20.76 -8.61 -8.07
N VAL A 73 19.83 -9.46 -7.61
CA VAL A 73 20.13 -10.81 -7.11
C VAL A 73 19.56 -11.87 -8.04
N ASP A 74 18.27 -11.78 -8.36
CA ASP A 74 17.56 -12.80 -9.15
C ASP A 74 17.80 -12.69 -10.66
N ARG A 75 18.51 -11.63 -11.09
CA ARG A 75 18.83 -11.34 -12.51
C ARG A 75 17.59 -11.33 -13.42
N GLY A 76 16.45 -10.88 -12.90
CA GLY A 76 15.21 -10.76 -13.66
C GLY A 76 14.43 -12.07 -13.85
N ARG A 77 14.71 -13.13 -13.09
CA ARG A 77 13.97 -14.40 -13.18
C ARG A 77 12.57 -14.36 -12.56
N GLY A 78 12.22 -13.29 -11.84
CA GLY A 78 10.88 -13.09 -11.29
C GLY A 78 10.43 -14.20 -10.33
N GLY A 79 11.37 -14.74 -9.54
CA GLY A 79 11.15 -15.89 -8.69
C GLY A 79 10.18 -15.66 -7.53
N ASN A 80 9.76 -16.75 -6.89
CA ASN A 80 8.81 -16.73 -5.77
C ASN A 80 9.32 -15.89 -4.57
N VAL A 81 10.66 -15.79 -4.40
CA VAL A 81 11.29 -15.00 -3.36
C VAL A 81 10.97 -13.51 -3.49
N THR A 82 10.96 -12.97 -4.72
CA THR A 82 10.62 -11.55 -4.98
C THR A 82 9.24 -11.19 -4.44
N VAL A 83 8.25 -12.06 -4.65
CA VAL A 83 6.87 -11.81 -4.23
C VAL A 83 6.72 -11.94 -2.72
N VAL A 84 7.49 -12.82 -2.07
CA VAL A 84 7.56 -12.90 -0.61
C VAL A 84 8.19 -11.65 -0.01
N ILE A 85 9.26 -11.11 -0.61
CA ILE A 85 9.87 -9.84 -0.17
C ILE A 85 8.84 -8.72 -0.23
N TRP A 86 8.04 -8.66 -1.30
CA TRP A 86 6.97 -7.69 -1.43
C TRP A 86 5.93 -7.82 -0.32
N LEU A 87 5.49 -9.06 -0.02
CA LEU A 87 4.56 -9.36 1.06
C LEU A 87 5.09 -8.89 2.42
N VAL A 88 6.34 -9.22 2.74
CA VAL A 88 6.97 -8.81 4.00
C VAL A 88 7.06 -7.29 4.07
N GLY A 89 7.47 -6.63 2.99
CA GLY A 89 7.50 -5.16 2.92
C GLY A 89 6.13 -4.53 3.18
N ALA A 90 5.07 -5.06 2.57
CA ALA A 90 3.71 -4.56 2.76
C ALA A 90 3.23 -4.77 4.20
N ALA A 91 3.50 -5.95 4.77
CA ALA A 91 3.14 -6.27 6.16
C ALA A 91 3.85 -5.35 7.16
N LEU A 92 5.15 -5.07 6.97
CA LEU A 92 5.91 -4.15 7.82
C LEU A 92 5.37 -2.73 7.78
N LEU A 93 5.05 -2.23 6.58
CA LEU A 93 4.45 -0.89 6.41
C LEU A 93 3.02 -0.79 6.97
N ALA A 94 2.32 -1.91 7.08
CA ALA A 94 0.97 -1.98 7.65
C ALA A 94 0.94 -2.11 9.18
N LEU A 95 2.07 -2.36 9.85
CA LEU A 95 2.12 -2.49 11.32
C LEU A 95 1.50 -1.30 12.07
N PRO A 96 1.72 -0.03 11.68
CA PRO A 96 1.13 1.10 12.40
C PRO A 96 -0.40 1.12 12.36
N ALA A 97 -1.02 0.57 11.32
CA ALA A 97 -2.48 0.49 11.20
C ALA A 97 -3.12 -0.43 12.25
N LEU A 98 -2.38 -1.41 12.77
CA LEU A 98 -2.85 -2.28 13.85
C LEU A 98 -3.22 -1.52 15.13
N ARG A 99 -2.65 -0.33 15.34
CA ARG A 99 -2.96 0.51 16.52
C ARG A 99 -4.38 1.06 16.50
N ASN A 100 -4.98 1.18 15.31
CA ASN A 100 -6.32 1.74 15.11
C ASN A 100 -7.37 0.66 14.82
N LEU A 101 -7.01 -0.62 14.97
CA LEU A 101 -7.86 -1.79 14.70
C LEU A 101 -8.62 -2.30 15.93
N GLY A 102 -8.45 -1.67 17.10
CA GLY A 102 -9.17 -1.95 18.35
C GLY A 102 -9.64 -0.67 19.03
#